data_AF-A0A514WX06-F1
#
_entry.id   AF-A0A514WX06-F1
#
_cell.length_a   1.000
_cell.length_b   1.000
_cell.length_c   1.000
_cell.angle_alpha   90.00
_cell.angle_beta   90.00
_cell.angle_gamma   90.00
#
_symmetry.space_group_name_H-M   'P 1'
#
loop_
_entity.id
_entity.type
_entity.pdbx_description
1 polymer ?
#
loop_
_entity_poly.entity_id
_entity_poly.type
_entity_poly.pdbx_seq_one_letter_code
_entity_poly.pdbx_strand_id
1 'polypeptide(L)'
;MKMLFVLLLSLAPLQAFCAWAEDFEALKSVPRSYEAAGTICEEIARLNVQKKFPAPQYNVMTGISYGNAERVIGELDVIVFDTNLNKVIQIAEVKCWKDLNDGLDKAHEQRARFLKNLRSSKDLIFRSTSSAETFAKEQFQYVKEFITIGQLGAVQAGYDLELPYTLKELKGYSYEMIRCQHNGQCVRP
;
A
#
# COMPACT_ATOMS: atom_id res chain seq x y z
N MET A 1 -5.95 36.11 48.31
CA MET A 1 -5.49 35.93 46.92
C MET A 1 -4.88 34.54 46.81
N LYS A 2 -5.68 33.52 46.44
CA LYS A 2 -5.19 32.13 46.28
C LYS A 2 -5.11 31.85 44.78
N MET A 3 -3.89 31.77 44.25
CA MET A 3 -3.63 31.26 42.89
C MET A 3 -3.95 29.77 42.88
N LEU A 4 -4.96 29.38 42.10
CA LEU A 4 -5.25 28.00 41.77
C LEU A 4 -4.45 27.68 40.51
N PHE A 5 -3.34 26.95 40.66
CA PHE A 5 -2.57 26.42 39.54
C PHE A 5 -3.31 25.19 39.00
N VAL A 6 -4.06 25.36 37.91
CA VAL A 6 -4.68 24.24 37.19
C VAL A 6 -3.59 23.58 36.36
N LEU A 7 -3.12 22.43 36.84
CA LEU A 7 -2.20 21.55 36.13
C LEU A 7 -2.97 20.91 34.96
N LEU A 8 -2.86 21.45 33.74
CA LEU A 8 -3.28 20.74 32.54
C LEU A 8 -2.38 19.53 32.38
N LEU A 9 -2.88 18.33 32.71
CA LEU A 9 -2.26 17.08 32.29
C LEU A 9 -2.31 17.02 30.75
N SER A 10 -1.16 17.24 30.14
CA SER A 10 -0.90 16.99 28.73
C SER A 10 -0.95 15.48 28.45
N LEU A 11 -2.15 14.98 28.14
CA LEU A 11 -2.38 13.64 27.58
C LEU A 11 -2.06 13.64 26.08
N ALA A 12 -0.82 13.31 25.72
CA ALA A 12 -0.44 12.79 24.39
C ALA A 12 0.95 12.13 24.47
N PRO A 13 1.30 11.07 23.70
CA PRO A 13 0.52 10.33 22.70
C PRO A 13 0.58 8.78 22.91
N LEU A 14 -0.52 8.15 23.32
CA LEU A 14 -0.67 6.68 23.35
C LEU A 14 -1.05 6.07 21.98
N GLN A 15 -1.21 6.88 20.94
CA GLN A 15 -1.85 6.45 19.69
C GLN A 15 -0.95 5.57 18.80
N ALA A 16 0.37 5.79 18.79
CA ALA A 16 1.28 5.07 17.90
C ALA A 16 1.44 3.58 18.27
N PHE A 17 1.42 3.24 19.57
CA PHE A 17 1.57 1.86 20.03
C PHE A 17 0.32 1.00 19.77
N CYS A 18 -0.87 1.60 19.80
CA CYS A 18 -2.10 0.88 19.44
C CYS A 18 -2.19 0.61 17.93
N ALA A 19 -1.71 1.53 17.09
CA ALA A 19 -1.81 1.41 15.64
C ALA A 19 -1.09 0.16 15.11
N TRP A 20 0.16 -0.08 15.52
CA TRP A 20 0.90 -1.25 15.03
C TRP A 20 0.30 -2.57 15.51
N ALA A 21 -0.18 -2.66 16.75
CA ALA A 21 -0.75 -3.91 17.26
C ALA A 21 -1.99 -4.34 16.45
N GLU A 22 -2.84 -3.38 16.06
CA GLU A 22 -3.99 -3.64 15.20
C GLU A 22 -3.57 -4.07 13.80
N ASP A 23 -2.64 -3.32 13.18
CA ASP A 23 -2.14 -3.66 11.84
C ASP A 23 -1.43 -5.02 11.84
N PHE A 24 -0.58 -5.30 12.83
CA PHE A 24 0.10 -6.59 12.97
C PHE A 24 -0.88 -7.76 13.04
N GLU A 25 -1.93 -7.65 13.85
CA GLU A 25 -2.95 -8.69 13.94
C GLU A 25 -3.71 -8.86 12.61
N ALA A 26 -4.01 -7.77 11.90
CA ALA A 26 -4.64 -7.82 10.58
C ALA A 26 -3.73 -8.48 9.52
N LEU A 27 -2.40 -8.36 9.65
CA LEU A 27 -1.43 -8.91 8.70
C LEU A 27 -1.12 -10.39 8.93
N LYS A 28 -1.42 -10.96 10.11
CA LYS A 28 -1.12 -12.38 10.43
C LYS A 28 -1.75 -13.38 9.47
N SER A 29 -2.94 -13.06 8.94
CA SER A 29 -3.67 -13.92 8.02
C SER A 29 -3.33 -13.70 6.55
N VAL A 30 -2.42 -12.78 6.23
CA VAL A 30 -2.07 -12.43 4.84
C VAL A 30 -0.94 -13.35 4.33
N PRO A 31 -1.16 -14.17 3.30
CA PRO A 31 -0.15 -15.07 2.74
C PRO A 31 0.82 -14.32 1.82
N ARG A 32 1.68 -13.46 2.39
CA ARG A 32 2.63 -12.62 1.65
C ARG A 32 4.03 -12.74 2.22
N SER A 33 5.04 -12.66 1.36
CA SER A 33 6.45 -12.63 1.79
C SER A 33 6.86 -11.22 2.21
N TYR A 34 7.28 -11.06 3.47
CA TYR A 34 7.75 -9.78 4.02
C TYR A 34 9.28 -9.58 3.94
N GLU A 35 9.98 -10.45 3.20
CA GLU A 35 11.44 -10.37 2.99
C GLU A 35 11.83 -9.16 2.12
N ALA A 36 10.98 -8.79 1.16
CA ALA A 36 11.17 -7.58 0.38
C ALA A 36 10.74 -6.36 1.20
N ALA A 37 11.65 -5.39 1.33
CA ALA A 37 11.43 -4.22 2.18
C ALA A 37 10.20 -3.38 1.80
N GLY A 38 9.75 -3.45 0.54
CA GLY A 38 8.55 -2.75 0.06
C GLY A 38 7.24 -3.38 0.51
N THR A 39 7.21 -4.70 0.75
CA THR A 39 5.97 -5.44 1.02
C THR A 39 5.23 -4.89 2.22
N ILE A 40 5.93 -4.64 3.33
CA ILE A 40 5.27 -4.13 4.54
C ILE A 40 4.59 -2.78 4.28
N CYS A 41 5.18 -1.94 3.43
CA CYS A 41 4.58 -0.66 3.08
C CYS A 41 3.33 -0.82 2.22
N GLU A 42 3.35 -1.73 1.24
CA GLU A 42 2.21 -2.05 0.40
C GLU A 42 1.04 -2.58 1.24
N GLU A 43 1.31 -3.48 2.18
CA GLU A 43 0.28 -4.08 3.02
C GLU A 43 -0.33 -3.10 4.04
N ILE A 44 0.49 -2.24 4.65
CA ILE A 44 -0.04 -1.15 5.50
C ILE A 44 -0.82 -0.14 4.67
N ALA A 45 -0.35 0.19 3.47
CA ALA A 45 -1.09 1.04 2.54
C ALA A 45 -2.45 0.40 2.20
N ARG A 46 -2.51 -0.90 1.92
CA ARG A 46 -3.74 -1.65 1.66
C ARG A 46 -4.72 -1.53 2.82
N LEU A 47 -4.28 -1.78 4.06
CA LEU A 47 -5.13 -1.64 5.25
C LEU A 47 -5.70 -0.22 5.40
N ASN A 48 -4.89 0.82 5.14
CA ASN A 48 -5.34 2.20 5.22
C ASN A 48 -6.31 2.57 4.09
N VAL A 49 -6.05 2.12 2.87
CA VAL A 49 -6.96 2.33 1.72
C VAL A 49 -8.28 1.59 1.94
N GLN A 50 -8.27 0.40 2.54
CA GLN A 50 -9.48 -0.35 2.90
C GLN A 50 -10.41 0.41 3.86
N LYS A 51 -9.86 1.23 4.76
CA LYS A 51 -10.68 2.09 5.64
C LYS A 51 -11.49 3.13 4.85
N LYS A 52 -10.95 3.62 3.72
CA LYS A 52 -11.63 4.56 2.81
C LYS A 52 -12.53 3.85 1.80
N PHE A 53 -12.16 2.64 1.39
CA PHE A 53 -12.86 1.83 0.39
C PHE A 53 -13.29 0.48 1.00
N PRO A 54 -14.36 0.47 1.81
CA PRO A 54 -14.79 -0.72 2.53
C PRO A 54 -15.48 -1.75 1.62
N ALA A 55 -15.31 -3.03 1.97
CA ALA A 55 -16.11 -4.12 1.43
C ALA A 55 -17.60 -3.99 1.85
N PRO A 56 -18.56 -4.59 1.11
CA PRO A 56 -18.36 -5.41 -0.10
C PRO A 56 -18.28 -4.60 -1.41
N GLN A 57 -18.55 -3.29 -1.35
CA GLN A 57 -18.58 -2.44 -2.54
C GLN A 57 -17.21 -2.36 -3.22
N TYR A 58 -16.14 -2.36 -2.43
CA TYR A 58 -14.78 -2.27 -2.93
C TYR A 58 -13.96 -3.51 -2.57
N ASN A 59 -13.09 -3.89 -3.50
CA ASN A 59 -12.02 -4.86 -3.25
C ASN A 59 -10.68 -4.14 -3.39
N VAL A 60 -9.92 -4.10 -2.29
CA VAL A 60 -8.59 -3.48 -2.25
C VAL A 60 -7.55 -4.57 -2.11
N MET A 61 -6.66 -4.66 -3.08
CA MET A 61 -5.62 -5.67 -3.15
C MET A 61 -4.24 -5.07 -3.44
N THR A 62 -3.21 -5.86 -3.17
CA THR A 62 -1.81 -5.52 -3.41
C THR A 62 -1.25 -6.34 -4.57
N GLY A 63 -0.32 -5.75 -5.31
CA GLY A 63 0.54 -6.46 -6.25
C GLY A 63 -0.20 -7.05 -7.45
N ILE A 64 -0.44 -6.21 -8.47
CA ILE A 64 -0.84 -6.68 -9.81
C ILE A 64 0.28 -6.42 -10.79
N SER A 65 0.88 -7.49 -11.31
CA SER A 65 1.81 -7.39 -12.44
C SER A 65 1.06 -7.18 -13.75
N TYR A 66 1.65 -6.40 -14.65
CA TYR A 66 1.17 -6.25 -16.02
C TYR A 66 2.32 -6.42 -17.01
N GLY A 67 2.01 -7.07 -18.12
CA GLY A 67 3.00 -7.41 -19.13
C GLY A 67 2.38 -7.86 -20.43
N ASN A 68 3.19 -8.45 -21.30
CA ASN A 68 2.74 -9.12 -22.50
C ASN A 68 3.16 -10.60 -22.45
N ALA A 69 3.04 -11.32 -23.56
CA ALA A 69 3.47 -12.72 -23.64
C ALA A 69 4.99 -12.92 -23.44
N GLU A 70 5.79 -11.87 -23.66
CA GLU A 70 7.26 -11.95 -23.65
C GLU A 70 7.85 -11.63 -22.28
N ARG A 71 7.23 -10.70 -21.53
CA ARG A 71 7.79 -10.21 -20.26
C ARG A 71 6.76 -9.47 -19.41
N VAL A 72 7.11 -9.35 -18.13
CA VAL A 72 6.52 -8.37 -17.20
C VAL A 72 7.06 -6.97 -17.54
N ILE A 73 6.18 -5.98 -17.58
CA ILE A 73 6.51 -4.58 -17.86
C ILE A 73 6.53 -3.75 -16.57
N GLY A 74 5.68 -4.08 -15.61
CA GLY A 74 5.65 -3.46 -14.29
C GLY A 74 4.69 -4.15 -13.34
N GLU A 75 4.64 -3.63 -12.11
CA GLU A 75 3.71 -4.01 -11.05
C GLU A 75 2.96 -2.76 -10.59
N LEU A 76 1.76 -2.97 -10.05
CA LEU A 76 0.93 -1.97 -9.40
C LEU A 76 0.84 -2.33 -7.92
N ASP A 77 1.13 -1.37 -7.05
CA ASP A 77 1.33 -1.63 -5.62
C ASP A 77 0.01 -1.88 -4.88
N VAL A 78 -0.94 -0.93 -4.90
CA VAL A 78 -2.28 -1.07 -4.29
C VAL A 78 -3.36 -0.68 -5.31
N ILE A 79 -4.37 -1.55 -5.46
CA ILE A 79 -5.42 -1.41 -6.48
C ILE A 79 -6.79 -1.50 -5.81
N VAL A 80 -7.66 -0.52 -6.11
CA VAL A 80 -9.05 -0.48 -5.66
C VAL A 80 -9.98 -0.81 -6.82
N PHE A 81 -10.66 -1.95 -6.73
CA PHE A 81 -11.75 -2.31 -7.61
C PHE A 81 -13.08 -1.88 -6.99
N ASP A 82 -13.96 -1.31 -7.81
CA ASP A 82 -15.39 -1.20 -7.51
C ASP A 82 -16.08 -2.47 -8.02
N THR A 83 -16.65 -3.24 -7.10
CA THR A 83 -17.27 -4.54 -7.37
C THR A 83 -18.52 -4.39 -8.26
N ASN A 84 -19.27 -3.29 -8.13
CA ASN A 84 -20.49 -3.08 -8.90
C ASN A 84 -20.17 -2.71 -10.36
N LEU A 85 -19.13 -1.90 -10.57
CA LEU A 85 -18.68 -1.52 -11.90
C LEU A 85 -17.80 -2.60 -12.55
N ASN A 86 -17.24 -3.50 -11.74
CA ASN A 86 -16.15 -4.40 -12.13
C ASN A 86 -15.01 -3.63 -12.81
N LYS A 87 -14.59 -2.50 -12.20
CA LYS A 87 -13.53 -1.61 -12.71
C LYS A 87 -12.58 -1.19 -11.60
N VAL A 88 -11.33 -0.95 -11.96
CA VAL A 88 -10.37 -0.26 -11.11
C VAL A 88 -10.73 1.22 -11.08
N ILE A 89 -10.97 1.75 -9.88
CA ILE A 89 -11.30 3.17 -9.68
C ILE A 89 -10.12 3.98 -9.16
N GLN A 90 -9.18 3.34 -8.46
CA GLN A 90 -7.98 3.97 -7.93
C GLN A 90 -6.80 3.00 -7.98
N ILE A 91 -5.63 3.53 -8.31
CA ILE A 91 -4.34 2.87 -8.10
C ILE A 91 -3.50 3.76 -7.18
N ALA A 92 -2.87 3.16 -6.19
CA ALA A 92 -1.94 3.83 -5.31
C ALA A 92 -0.55 3.20 -5.48
N GLU A 93 0.42 4.03 -5.85
CA GLU A 93 1.83 3.67 -5.92
C GLU A 93 2.49 3.95 -4.57
N VAL A 94 3.09 2.92 -3.97
CA VAL A 94 3.63 2.97 -2.62
C VAL A 94 5.16 3.05 -2.68
N LYS A 95 5.76 4.07 -2.05
CA LYS A 95 7.22 4.22 -2.00
C LYS A 95 7.68 4.55 -0.59
N CYS A 96 8.17 3.52 0.08
CA CYS A 96 8.95 3.67 1.31
C CYS A 96 10.42 3.82 0.98
N TRP A 97 10.94 5.05 0.98
CA TRP A 97 12.27 5.33 0.44
C TRP A 97 13.12 6.17 1.38
N LYS A 98 14.44 5.95 1.39
CA LYS A 98 15.34 6.73 2.25
C LYS A 98 15.32 8.21 1.87
N ASP A 99 15.31 8.49 0.57
CA ASP A 99 15.11 9.82 0.01
C ASP A 99 13.68 9.91 -0.55
N LEU A 100 12.87 10.78 0.05
CA LEU A 100 11.46 10.89 -0.33
C LEU A 100 11.27 11.44 -1.75
N ASN A 101 12.13 12.36 -2.20
CA ASN A 101 12.01 12.97 -3.52
C ASN A 101 12.34 11.93 -4.60
N ASP A 102 13.42 11.18 -4.43
CA ASP A 102 13.76 10.08 -5.34
C ASP A 102 12.64 9.03 -5.38
N GLY A 103 12.04 8.72 -4.22
CA GLY A 103 10.89 7.83 -4.14
C GLY A 103 9.70 8.35 -4.94
N LEU A 104 9.42 9.65 -4.87
CA LEU A 104 8.28 10.27 -5.55
C LEU A 104 8.50 10.29 -7.06
N ASP A 105 9.71 10.60 -7.51
CA ASP A 105 10.10 10.54 -8.92
C ASP A 105 9.92 9.12 -9.47
N LYS A 106 10.32 8.10 -8.70
CA LYS A 106 10.08 6.70 -9.07
C LYS A 106 8.60 6.37 -9.17
N ALA A 107 7.77 6.88 -8.25
CA ALA A 107 6.33 6.68 -8.32
C ALA A 107 5.72 7.30 -9.59
N HIS A 108 6.16 8.51 -9.96
CA HIS A 108 5.74 9.17 -11.19
C HIS A 108 6.20 8.42 -12.45
N GLU A 109 7.43 7.90 -12.47
CA GLU A 109 7.94 7.05 -13.55
C GLU A 109 7.09 5.78 -13.72
N GLN A 110 6.72 5.11 -12.62
CA GLN A 110 5.86 3.92 -12.61
C GLN A 110 4.49 4.22 -13.21
N ARG A 111 3.84 5.30 -12.74
CA ARG A 111 2.56 5.79 -13.27
C ARG A 111 2.65 6.10 -14.77
N ALA A 112 3.67 6.85 -15.20
CA ALA A 112 3.85 7.21 -16.60
C ALA A 112 4.05 5.97 -17.48
N ARG A 113 4.85 5.00 -17.02
CA ARG A 113 5.05 3.72 -17.71
C ARG A 113 3.75 2.92 -17.82
N PHE A 114 2.97 2.84 -16.75
CA PHE A 114 1.69 2.15 -16.76
C PHE A 114 0.72 2.78 -17.76
N LEU A 115 0.48 4.10 -17.66
CA LEU A 115 -0.46 4.81 -18.54
C LEU A 115 -0.05 4.74 -20.01
N LYS A 116 1.24 4.81 -20.31
CA LYS A 116 1.78 4.64 -21.67
C LYS A 116 1.43 3.27 -22.25
N ASN A 117 1.60 2.20 -21.47
CA ASN A 117 1.31 0.84 -21.94
C ASN A 117 -0.20 0.58 -22.02
N LEU A 118 -0.97 1.04 -21.04
CA LEU A 118 -2.42 0.87 -21.00
C LEU A 118 -3.11 1.49 -22.23
N ARG A 119 -2.66 2.68 -22.66
CA ARG A 119 -3.16 3.39 -23.84
C ARG A 119 -2.68 2.81 -25.17
N SER A 120 -1.69 1.92 -25.16
CA SER A 120 -1.21 1.29 -26.37
C SER A 120 -2.19 0.23 -26.88
N SER A 121 -2.14 -0.08 -28.18
CA SER A 121 -2.90 -1.17 -28.80
C SER A 121 -2.38 -2.56 -28.44
N LYS A 122 -1.30 -2.66 -27.65
CA LYS A 122 -0.72 -3.95 -27.25
C LYS A 122 -1.66 -4.69 -26.32
N ASP A 123 -1.70 -6.00 -26.49
CA ASP A 123 -2.35 -6.90 -25.56
C ASP A 123 -1.55 -6.92 -24.25
N LEU A 124 -2.22 -6.50 -23.17
CA LEU A 124 -1.66 -6.53 -21.83
C LEU A 124 -2.34 -7.62 -21.03
N ILE A 125 -1.52 -8.39 -20.31
CA ILE A 125 -1.98 -9.41 -19.39
C ILE A 125 -1.72 -8.91 -17.98
N PHE A 126 -2.77 -8.93 -17.15
CA PHE A 126 -2.72 -8.53 -15.74
C PHE A 126 -2.88 -9.74 -14.84
N ARG A 127 -1.99 -9.90 -13.87
CA ARG A 127 -1.97 -11.05 -12.96
C ARG A 127 -1.66 -10.62 -11.54
N SER A 128 -2.39 -11.18 -10.58
CA SER A 128 -2.02 -11.08 -9.17
C SER A 128 -0.60 -11.59 -8.95
N THR A 129 0.18 -10.93 -8.09
CA THR A 129 1.51 -11.41 -7.68
C THR A 129 1.47 -12.34 -6.47
N SER A 130 0.28 -12.59 -5.91
CA SER A 130 0.07 -13.46 -4.73
C SER A 130 -0.93 -14.60 -4.96
N SER A 131 -1.64 -14.62 -6.09
CA SER A 131 -2.64 -15.64 -6.41
C SER A 131 -2.64 -15.98 -7.90
N ALA A 132 -3.44 -16.98 -8.29
CA ALA A 132 -3.63 -17.35 -9.69
C ALA A 132 -4.62 -16.43 -10.44
N GLU A 133 -5.13 -15.39 -9.80
CA GLU A 133 -6.13 -14.49 -10.38
C GLU A 133 -5.55 -13.68 -11.54
N THR A 134 -6.36 -13.50 -12.59
CA THR A 134 -6.03 -12.70 -13.75
C THR A 134 -7.10 -11.65 -13.98
N PHE A 135 -6.70 -10.52 -14.58
CA PHE A 135 -7.56 -9.37 -14.76
C PHE A 135 -7.58 -8.94 -16.24
N ALA A 136 -8.73 -8.43 -16.67
CA ALA A 136 -8.92 -7.93 -18.02
C ALA A 136 -8.42 -6.48 -18.14
N LYS A 137 -7.78 -6.13 -19.25
CA LYS A 137 -7.28 -4.77 -19.52
C LYS A 137 -8.38 -3.71 -19.40
N GLU A 138 -9.60 -4.07 -19.76
CA GLU A 138 -10.80 -3.22 -19.71
C GLU A 138 -11.16 -2.81 -18.28
N GLN A 139 -10.77 -3.59 -17.26
CA GLN A 139 -10.96 -3.21 -15.86
C GLN A 139 -10.12 -1.98 -15.49
N PHE A 140 -9.00 -1.74 -16.18
CA PHE A 140 -8.06 -0.66 -15.90
C PHE A 140 -8.26 0.59 -16.76
N GLN A 141 -9.12 0.56 -17.78
CA GLN A 141 -9.26 1.68 -18.73
C GLN A 141 -9.84 2.97 -18.11
N TYR A 142 -10.50 2.88 -16.96
CA TYR A 142 -11.22 3.99 -16.31
C TYR A 142 -10.68 4.35 -14.93
N VAL A 143 -9.39 4.13 -14.68
CA VAL A 143 -8.74 4.54 -13.43
C VAL A 143 -8.92 6.05 -13.27
N LYS A 144 -9.73 6.46 -12.28
CA LYS A 144 -10.06 7.87 -12.02
C LYS A 144 -8.93 8.55 -11.28
N GLU A 145 -8.32 7.83 -10.36
CA GLU A 145 -7.31 8.36 -9.46
C GLU A 145 -6.05 7.49 -9.48
N PHE A 146 -4.91 8.15 -9.62
CA PHE A 146 -3.60 7.53 -9.46
C PHE A 146 -2.83 8.35 -8.44
N ILE A 147 -2.68 7.80 -7.25
CA ILE A 147 -2.11 8.50 -6.10
C ILE A 147 -0.78 7.89 -5.68
N THR A 148 -0.06 8.62 -4.86
CA THR A 148 1.22 8.23 -4.27
C THR A 148 1.09 8.14 -2.75
N ILE A 149 1.64 7.08 -2.17
CA ILE A 149 1.66 6.86 -0.72
C ILE A 149 3.09 6.60 -0.28
N GLY A 150 3.58 7.36 0.70
CA GLY A 150 4.92 7.16 1.26
C GLY A 150 4.89 6.96 2.77
N GLN A 151 6.04 6.74 3.40
CA GLN A 151 6.13 6.70 4.87
C GLN A 151 5.76 8.04 5.51
N LEU A 152 5.61 8.08 6.84
CA LEU A 152 5.40 9.32 7.60
C LEU A 152 6.42 10.41 7.21
N GLY A 153 5.92 11.60 6.88
CA GLY A 153 6.69 12.73 6.34
C GLY A 153 6.64 12.84 4.81
N ALA A 154 6.10 11.85 4.10
CA ALA A 154 6.03 11.85 2.63
C ALA A 154 5.14 12.95 2.07
N VAL A 155 4.06 13.33 2.75
CA VAL A 155 3.18 14.43 2.27
C VAL A 155 3.96 15.74 2.16
N GLN A 156 4.92 15.99 3.07
CA GLN A 156 5.77 17.19 3.01
C GLN A 156 6.70 17.19 1.78
N ALA A 157 7.02 16.01 1.24
CA ALA A 157 7.79 15.85 0.02
C ALA A 157 6.90 15.85 -1.26
N GLY A 158 5.58 16.00 -1.12
CA GLY A 158 4.65 16.10 -2.25
C GLY A 158 3.88 14.83 -2.60
N TYR A 159 3.89 13.80 -1.75
CA TYR A 159 3.02 12.64 -1.91
C TYR A 159 1.56 13.00 -1.60
N ASP A 160 0.62 12.27 -2.19
CA ASP A 160 -0.81 12.49 -1.98
C ASP A 160 -1.24 12.07 -0.56
N LEU A 161 -0.69 10.97 -0.06
CA LEU A 161 -0.95 10.43 1.29
C LEU A 161 0.34 9.91 1.93
N GLU A 162 0.30 9.73 3.24
CA GLU A 162 1.35 9.07 4.00
C GLU A 162 0.83 7.97 4.92
N LEU A 163 1.69 6.98 5.18
CA LEU A 163 1.50 5.96 6.19
C LEU A 163 1.75 6.55 7.58
N PRO A 164 1.14 6.00 8.65
CA PRO A 164 1.31 6.51 10.01
C PRO A 164 2.68 6.19 10.63
N TYR A 165 3.57 5.53 9.88
CA TYR A 165 4.84 5.01 10.38
C TYR A 165 6.03 5.57 9.60
N THR A 166 7.12 5.82 10.30
CA THR A 166 8.41 6.17 9.70
C THR A 166 9.01 4.99 8.94
N LEU A 167 9.96 5.26 8.04
CA LEU A 167 10.70 4.21 7.33
C LEU A 167 11.42 3.25 8.29
N LYS A 168 11.89 3.75 9.45
CA LYS A 168 12.59 2.91 10.44
C LYS A 168 11.63 1.92 11.11
N GLU A 169 10.44 2.37 11.48
CA GLU A 169 9.40 1.53 12.07
C GLU A 169 8.94 0.46 11.09
N LEU A 170 8.63 0.85 9.85
CA LEU A 170 8.21 -0.08 8.79
C LEU A 170 9.23 -1.20 8.56
N LYS A 171 10.54 -0.87 8.57
CA LYS A 171 11.60 -1.90 8.53
C LYS A 171 11.57 -2.83 9.73
N GLY A 172 11.41 -2.29 10.94
CA GLY A 172 11.25 -3.07 12.16
C GLY A 172 10.07 -4.03 12.07
N TYR A 173 8.92 -3.53 11.63
CA TYR A 173 7.69 -4.28 11.44
C TYR A 173 7.81 -5.39 10.39
N SER A 174 8.58 -5.17 9.32
CA SER A 174 8.94 -6.24 8.37
C SER A 174 9.61 -7.41 9.07
N TYR A 175 10.59 -7.15 9.94
CA TYR A 175 11.26 -8.20 10.72
C TYR A 175 10.33 -8.89 11.72
N GLU A 176 9.39 -8.15 12.32
CA GLU A 176 8.38 -8.73 13.20
C GLU A 176 7.47 -9.72 12.45
N MET A 177 7.02 -9.37 11.24
CA MET A 177 6.23 -10.25 10.38
C MET A 177 7.02 -11.48 9.94
N ILE A 178 8.27 -11.32 9.50
CA ILE A 178 9.16 -12.44 9.14
C ILE A 178 9.31 -13.41 10.31
N ARG A 179 9.56 -12.89 11.52
CA ARG A 179 9.69 -13.71 12.73
C ARG A 179 8.38 -14.42 13.09
N CYS A 180 7.25 -13.74 12.96
CA CYS A 180 5.94 -14.34 13.16
C CYS A 180 5.68 -15.52 12.19
N GLN A 181 6.05 -15.36 10.91
CA GLN A 181 5.97 -16.42 9.91
C GLN A 181 6.92 -17.58 10.21
N HIS A 182 8.16 -17.28 10.62
CA HIS A 182 9.13 -18.29 11.03
C HIS A 182 8.62 -19.13 12.21
N ASN A 183 7.98 -18.49 13.19
CA ASN A 183 7.44 -19.14 14.39
C ASN A 183 6.09 -19.85 14.17
N GLY A 184 5.52 -19.82 12.96
CA GLY A 184 4.23 -20.43 12.65
C GLY A 184 3.02 -19.69 13.24
N GLN A 185 3.20 -18.43 13.65
CA GLN A 185 2.15 -17.57 14.20
C GLN A 185 1.43 -16.74 13.13
N CYS A 186 2.07 -16.56 11.98
CA CYS A 186 1.54 -15.89 10.78
C CYS A 186 1.51 -16.88 9.61
N VAL A 187 0.56 -16.69 8.70
CA VAL A 187 0.49 -17.43 7.43
C VAL A 187 1.72 -17.13 6.59
N ARG A 188 2.28 -18.17 5.96
CA ARG A 188 3.41 -18.06 5.02
C ARG A 188 2.88 -17.88 3.59
N PRO A 189 3.64 -17.20 2.71
CA PRO A 189 3.31 -17.13 1.28
C PRO A 189 3.26 -18.52 0.62
#